data_AF-A0AA35IAM5-F1
#
_entry.id   AF-A0AA35IAM5-F1
#
_cell.length_a   1.000
_cell.length_b   1.000
_cell.length_c   1.000
_cell.angle_alpha   90.00
_cell.angle_beta   90.00
_cell.angle_gamma   90.00
#
_symmetry.space_group_name_H-M   'P 1'
#
loop_
_entity.id
_entity.type
_entity.pdbx_description
1 polymer ?
#
loop_
_entity_poly.entity_id
_entity_poly.type
_entity_poly.pdbx_seq_one_letter_code
_entity_poly.pdbx_strand_id
1 'polypeptide(L)'
;MSNHTPGPWVVRPVPNPGLAGHTGYAIDFNEDQEQVVDFVYEEADACLIAVAPDLLSIVQRFMALDAQWHPDRHAAEKAELMAEAREVIDKARVKP
;
A
#
# COMPACT_ATOMS: atom_id res chain seq x y z
N MET A 1 -4.73 -4.65 -36.03
CA MET A 1 -3.77 -4.71 -34.91
C MET A 1 -3.77 -3.33 -34.25
N SER A 2 -3.83 -3.24 -32.93
CA SER A 2 -3.89 -1.95 -32.20
C SER A 2 -2.62 -1.14 -32.49
N ASN A 3 -2.76 0.07 -33.05
CA ASN A 3 -1.63 0.97 -33.36
C ASN A 3 -0.88 1.46 -32.12
N HIS A 4 -1.39 1.20 -30.91
CA HIS A 4 -0.86 1.75 -29.68
C HIS A 4 -0.09 0.73 -28.83
N THR A 5 -0.11 -0.56 -29.20
CA THR A 5 0.53 -1.61 -28.39
C THR A 5 1.08 -2.72 -29.29
N PRO A 6 2.30 -2.56 -29.85
CA PRO A 6 2.94 -3.59 -30.67
C PRO A 6 3.11 -4.87 -29.85
N GLY A 7 2.84 -6.04 -30.44
CA GLY A 7 3.01 -7.37 -29.81
C GLY A 7 4.02 -8.23 -30.59
N PRO A 8 4.31 -9.47 -30.16
CA PRO A 8 3.46 -10.33 -29.33
C PRO A 8 3.61 -10.11 -27.82
N TRP A 9 2.51 -10.32 -27.10
CA TRP A 9 2.44 -10.26 -25.65
C TRP A 9 2.12 -11.65 -25.11
N VAL A 10 2.80 -12.07 -24.06
CA VAL A 10 2.52 -13.34 -23.37
C VAL A 10 2.30 -13.06 -21.89
N VAL A 11 1.19 -13.56 -21.35
CA VAL A 11 0.91 -13.53 -19.91
C VAL A 11 1.05 -14.93 -19.37
N ARG A 12 1.86 -15.11 -18.31
CA ARG A 12 2.02 -16.41 -17.65
C ARG A 12 2.10 -16.29 -16.13
N PRO A 13 1.52 -17.25 -15.39
CA PRO A 13 1.69 -17.31 -13.95
C PRO A 13 3.14 -17.66 -13.61
N VAL A 14 3.69 -17.03 -12.59
CA VAL A 14 5.03 -17.33 -12.06
C VAL A 14 4.95 -17.72 -10.59
N PRO A 15 5.66 -18.79 -10.16
CA PRO A 15 5.73 -19.15 -8.76
C PRO A 15 6.32 -17.99 -7.95
N ASN A 16 5.67 -17.61 -6.85
CA ASN A 16 6.16 -16.61 -5.92
C ASN A 16 6.55 -17.26 -4.58
N PRO A 17 7.77 -17.80 -4.45
CA PRO A 17 8.17 -18.56 -3.27
C PRO A 17 8.27 -17.71 -1.99
N GLY A 18 8.20 -16.37 -2.07
CA GLY A 18 8.33 -15.47 -0.92
C GLY A 18 7.01 -14.94 -0.33
N LEU A 19 5.88 -15.12 -1.02
CA LEU A 19 4.59 -14.50 -0.64
C LEU A 19 3.47 -15.54 -0.70
N ALA A 20 3.19 -16.17 0.45
CA ALA A 20 2.13 -17.16 0.57
C ALA A 20 0.76 -16.55 0.27
N GLY A 21 0.00 -17.18 -0.63
CA GLY A 21 -1.35 -16.74 -1.04
C GLY A 21 -1.39 -15.87 -2.30
N HIS A 22 -0.26 -15.38 -2.79
CA HIS A 22 -0.21 -14.54 -3.98
C HIS A 22 0.23 -15.32 -5.23
N THR A 23 -0.37 -15.01 -6.38
CA THR A 23 0.10 -15.50 -7.69
C THR A 23 0.71 -14.33 -8.44
N GLY A 24 2.00 -14.42 -8.75
CA GLY A 24 2.65 -13.45 -9.63
C GLY A 24 2.29 -13.72 -11.08
N TYR A 25 2.21 -12.68 -11.90
CA TYR A 25 2.07 -12.78 -13.35
C TYR A 25 3.23 -12.04 -14.02
N ALA A 26 3.83 -12.67 -15.01
CA ALA A 26 4.79 -12.02 -15.90
C ALA A 26 4.06 -11.67 -17.21
N ILE A 27 4.21 -10.42 -17.64
CA ILE A 27 3.82 -9.95 -18.97
C ILE A 27 5.10 -9.76 -19.75
N ASP A 28 5.39 -10.69 -20.65
CA ASP A 28 6.59 -10.68 -21.47
C ASP A 28 6.28 -9.92 -22.78
N PHE A 29 7.05 -8.86 -23.05
CA PHE A 29 7.13 -8.19 -24.34
C PHE A 29 8.36 -8.70 -25.09
N ASN A 30 8.27 -8.91 -26.41
CA ASN A 30 9.36 -9.33 -27.31
C ASN A 30 10.06 -10.68 -26.94
N GLU A 31 11.09 -11.09 -27.71
CA GLU A 31 11.84 -12.34 -27.48
C GLU A 31 12.83 -12.25 -26.29
N ASP A 32 13.11 -11.03 -25.83
CA ASP A 32 14.09 -10.72 -24.78
C ASP A 32 13.48 -10.73 -23.36
N GLN A 33 12.17 -11.01 -23.23
CA GLN A 33 11.45 -11.18 -21.95
C GLN A 33 11.60 -9.98 -21.01
N GLU A 34 11.42 -8.76 -21.53
CA GLU A 34 11.45 -7.57 -20.69
C GLU A 34 10.25 -7.59 -19.72
N GLN A 35 10.51 -7.83 -18.44
CA GLN A 35 9.49 -7.98 -17.42
C GLN A 35 8.97 -6.61 -16.98
N VAL A 36 7.79 -6.24 -17.47
CA VAL A 36 7.01 -5.16 -16.87
C VAL A 36 6.22 -5.79 -15.72
N VAL A 37 6.87 -5.89 -14.55
CA VAL A 37 6.25 -6.47 -13.35
C VAL A 37 5.09 -5.57 -12.93
N ASP A 38 3.87 -6.09 -12.97
CA ASP A 38 2.69 -5.46 -12.37
C ASP A 38 2.25 -6.27 -11.15
N PHE A 39 2.08 -5.60 -10.03
CA PHE A 39 1.54 -6.22 -8.81
C PHE A 39 0.02 -6.04 -8.84
N VAL A 40 -0.70 -7.15 -8.94
CA VAL A 40 -2.14 -7.13 -8.68
C VAL A 40 -2.32 -7.00 -7.17
N TYR A 41 -2.51 -5.77 -6.70
CA TYR A 41 -2.90 -5.50 -5.32
C TYR A 41 -4.34 -5.94 -5.10
N GLU A 42 -4.63 -6.54 -3.95
CA GLU A 42 -6.02 -6.65 -3.52
C GLU A 42 -6.56 -5.24 -3.28
N GLU A 43 -7.86 -5.04 -3.48
CA GLU A 43 -8.51 -3.74 -3.27
C GLU A 43 -8.22 -3.18 -1.87
N ALA A 44 -8.16 -4.06 -0.86
CA ALA A 44 -7.79 -3.69 0.50
C ALA A 44 -6.36 -3.14 0.62
N ASP A 45 -5.40 -3.72 -0.10
CA ASP A 45 -4.01 -3.26 -0.12
C ASP A 45 -3.90 -1.90 -0.80
N ALA A 46 -4.62 -1.72 -1.91
CA ALA A 46 -4.65 -0.45 -2.63
C ALA A 46 -5.25 0.67 -1.76
N CYS A 47 -6.36 0.40 -1.05
CA CYS A 47 -6.96 1.34 -0.11
C CYS A 47 -6.04 1.66 1.08
N LEU A 48 -5.29 0.68 1.59
CA LEU A 48 -4.29 0.91 2.65
C LEU A 48 -3.12 1.77 2.18
N ILE A 49 -2.60 1.51 0.97
CA ILE A 49 -1.52 2.30 0.36
C ILE A 49 -1.99 3.75 0.15
N ALA A 50 -3.23 3.94 -0.30
CA ALA A 50 -3.78 5.27 -0.54
C ALA A 50 -3.78 6.16 0.72
N VAL A 51 -4.00 5.58 1.91
CA VAL A 51 -4.01 6.33 3.18
C VAL A 51 -2.65 6.36 3.90
N ALA A 52 -1.63 5.68 3.37
CA ALA A 52 -0.33 5.56 4.03
C ALA A 52 0.36 6.90 4.37
N PRO A 53 0.28 7.96 3.54
CA PRO A 53 0.84 9.27 3.89
C PRO A 53 0.22 9.87 5.15
N ASP A 54 -1.10 9.75 5.31
CA ASP A 54 -1.81 10.28 6.47
C ASP A 54 -1.46 9.49 7.74
N LEU A 55 -1.40 8.15 7.63
CA LEU A 55 -0.95 7.29 8.74
C LEU A 55 0.49 7.62 9.16
N LEU A 56 1.39 7.84 8.21
CA LEU A 56 2.79 8.20 8.51
C LEU A 56 2.87 9.52 9.27
N SER A 57 2.10 10.54 8.86
CA SER A 57 2.03 11.83 9.54
C SER A 57 1.56 11.69 11.00
N ILE A 58 0.54 10.86 11.24
CA ILE A 58 0.03 10.60 12.59
C ILE A 58 1.09 9.92 13.47
N VAL A 59 1.79 8.91 12.94
CA VAL A 59 2.85 8.21 13.68
C VAL A 59 3.98 9.17 14.06
N GLN A 60 4.40 10.04 13.14
CA GLN A 60 5.43 11.05 13.42
C GLN A 60 5.03 12.02 14.53
N ARG A 61 3.78 12.53 14.50
CA ARG A 61 3.22 13.38 15.56
C ARG A 61 3.17 12.66 16.90
N PHE A 62 2.76 11.39 16.90
CA PHE A 62 2.72 10.58 18.11
C PHE A 62 4.12 10.41 18.72
N MET A 63 5.12 10.06 17.91
CA MET A 63 6.51 9.92 18.37
C MET A 63 7.07 11.23 18.96
N ALA A 64 6.74 12.38 18.38
CA ALA A 64 7.16 13.68 18.88
C ALA A 64 6.53 14.03 20.24
N LEU A 65 5.30 13.59 20.49
CA LEU A 65 4.64 13.74 21.79
C LEU A 65 5.18 12.75 22.83
N ASP A 66 5.49 11.52 22.40
CA ASP A 66 5.95 10.45 23.30
C ASP A 66 7.40 10.63 23.77
N ALA A 67 8.24 11.29 22.97
CA ALA A 67 9.63 11.59 23.33
C ALA A 67 9.78 12.60 24.50
N GLN A 68 8.69 13.14 25.05
CA GLN A 68 8.72 14.16 26.10
C GLN A 68 8.67 13.54 27.51
N TRP A 69 9.42 14.12 28.45
CA TRP A 69 9.58 13.61 29.83
C TRP A 69 8.28 13.64 30.67
N HIS A 70 7.20 14.28 30.20
CA HIS A 70 5.93 14.29 30.92
C HIS A 70 4.91 13.39 30.21
N PRO A 71 4.73 12.12 30.65
CA PRO A 71 3.90 11.14 29.96
C PRO A 71 2.42 11.57 29.84
N ASP A 72 1.92 12.33 30.82
CA ASP A 72 0.51 12.73 30.90
C ASP A 72 0.24 14.13 30.33
N ARG A 73 1.29 14.90 30.01
CA ARG A 73 1.14 16.31 29.58
C ARG A 73 0.34 16.45 28.30
N HIS A 74 0.40 15.43 27.44
CA HIS A 74 -0.21 15.41 26.10
C HIS A 74 -1.26 14.30 25.98
N ALA A 75 -1.89 13.91 27.09
CA ALA A 75 -2.87 12.83 27.07
C ALA A 75 -4.07 13.14 26.16
N ALA A 76 -4.50 14.41 26.09
CA ALA A 76 -5.58 14.85 25.22
C ALA A 76 -5.17 14.78 23.74
N GLU A 77 -4.00 15.33 23.40
CA GLU A 77 -3.46 15.32 22.03
C GLU A 77 -3.17 13.90 21.53
N LYS A 78 -2.69 13.01 22.42
CA LYS A 78 -2.53 11.58 22.11
C LYS A 78 -3.89 10.90 21.84
N ALA A 79 -4.92 11.25 22.59
CA ALA A 79 -6.27 10.72 22.36
C ALA A 79 -6.85 11.22 21.03
N GLU A 80 -6.63 12.48 20.67
CA GLU A 80 -7.01 13.05 19.37
C GLU A 80 -6.29 12.34 18.21
N LEU A 81 -4.97 12.14 18.31
CA LEU A 81 -4.21 11.39 17.31
C LEU A 81 -4.73 9.95 17.13
N MET A 82 -5.14 9.30 18.21
CA MET A 82 -5.73 7.95 18.14
C MET A 82 -7.11 7.97 17.47
N ALA A 83 -7.90 9.03 17.65
CA ALA A 83 -9.17 9.20 16.94
C ALA A 83 -8.94 9.46 15.45
N GLU A 84 -8.01 10.36 15.10
CA GLU A 84 -7.59 10.63 13.72
C GLU A 84 -7.10 9.34 13.02
N ALA A 85 -6.25 8.56 13.71
CA ALA A 85 -5.74 7.29 13.18
C ALA A 85 -6.88 6.33 12.83
N ARG A 86 -7.91 6.27 13.68
CA ARG A 86 -9.06 5.39 13.47
C ARG A 86 -9.86 5.81 12.25
N GLU A 87 -10.08 7.11 12.06
CA GLU A 87 -10.77 7.63 10.87
C GLU A 87 -10.01 7.29 9.58
N VAL A 88 -8.68 7.44 9.58
CA VAL A 88 -7.84 7.13 8.43
C VAL A 88 -7.85 5.62 8.12
N ILE A 89 -7.81 4.77 9.16
CA ILE A 89 -7.93 3.31 8.99
C ILE A 89 -9.32 2.94 8.46
N ASP A 90 -10.37 3.59 8.93
CA ASP A 90 -11.73 3.32 8.45
C ASP A 90 -11.87 3.71 6.97
N LYS A 91 -11.26 4.82 6.51
CA LYS A 91 -11.19 5.17 5.07
C LYS A 91 -10.52 4.07 4.23
N ALA A 92 -9.49 3.41 4.75
CA ALA A 92 -8.85 2.28 4.06
C ALA A 92 -9.73 1.02 4.00
N ARG A 93 -10.76 0.92 4.83
CA ARG A 93 -11.70 -0.22 4.88
C ARG A 93 -12.97 0.03 4.09
N VAL A 94 -13.29 1.29 3.80
CA VAL A 94 -14.48 1.65 3.03
C VAL A 94 -14.20 1.39 1.56
N LYS A 95 -15.04 0.53 0.99
CA LYS A 95 -15.05 0.23 -0.44
C LYS A 95 -15.51 1.47 -1.23
N PRO A 96 -14.80 1.91 -2.28
CA PRO A 96 -15.21 3.04 -3.11
C PRO A 96 -16.54 2.80 -3.84
#